data_AF-A0A1G0Z7V4-F1
#
_entry.id   AF-A0A1G0Z7V4-F1
#
_cell.length_a   1.000
_cell.length_b   1.000
_cell.length_c   1.000
_cell.angle_alpha   90.00
_cell.angle_beta   90.00
_cell.angle_gamma   90.00
#
_symmetry.space_group_name_H-M   'P 1'
#
loop_
_entity.id
_entity.type
_entity.pdbx_description
1 polymer ?
#
loop_
_entity_poly.entity_id
_entity_poly.type
_entity_poly.pdbx_seq_one_letter_code
_entity_poly.pdbx_strand_id
1 'polypeptide(L)'
;MLHQARETRNVFDGHPKSSSPELVKVLSFISDCNKYVLNVEFPIAIINISDYLKTMDSTDYDRNDIAVRQAMSDLPETYKKELIHRLYSMYKSPSTSTTIKSNIEFLAPILWPELSKEIKLEVGRGFDKDISKGIASVTQSGLEFMKLVNGLMYVSTATREAIFRPVIDKLNHSLDKWDEEEKTVKELEKLGYNIPASCINEYVNGITCTFVGYTGGSYRSSRTDFYSNAAASHITPMFKHFDNKCVTSFVNVIKTNKKLQSRIGTQAKLNRLRELGNIILEKGVGDKSDREFIEMMCDDSRKTKFYIKIDA
;
A
#
# COMPACT_ATOMS: atom_id res chain seq x y z
N MET A 1 19.85 10.71 -26.74
CA MET A 1 19.38 11.82 -27.59
C MET A 1 20.27 13.08 -27.49
N LEU A 2 20.56 13.63 -26.29
CA LEU A 2 21.37 14.85 -26.11
C LEU A 2 22.86 14.73 -26.52
N HIS A 3 23.49 13.56 -26.33
CA HIS A 3 24.92 13.39 -26.64
C HIS A 3 25.19 13.43 -28.15
N GLN A 4 24.34 12.80 -28.96
CA GLN A 4 24.53 12.74 -30.41
C GLN A 4 24.07 14.03 -31.09
N ALA A 5 23.01 14.69 -30.62
CA ALA A 5 22.66 16.04 -31.10
C ALA A 5 23.84 17.03 -30.90
N ARG A 6 24.62 16.84 -29.82
CA ARG A 6 25.84 17.61 -29.56
C ARG A 6 26.99 17.23 -30.50
N GLU A 7 27.17 15.96 -30.84
CA GLU A 7 28.18 15.52 -31.82
C GLU A 7 27.84 15.94 -33.25
N THR A 8 26.58 15.78 -33.67
CA THR A 8 26.07 16.27 -34.96
C THR A 8 26.23 17.78 -35.08
N ARG A 9 25.92 18.54 -34.02
CA ARG A 9 26.18 19.99 -33.98
C ARG A 9 27.66 20.28 -34.21
N ASN A 10 28.56 19.54 -33.55
CA ASN A 10 30.00 19.75 -33.66
C ASN A 10 30.57 19.44 -35.05
N VAL A 11 29.94 18.54 -35.82
CA VAL A 11 30.32 18.22 -37.20
C VAL A 11 29.87 19.30 -38.21
N PHE A 12 28.74 19.97 -37.96
CA PHE A 12 28.14 20.90 -38.92
C PHE A 12 28.40 22.38 -38.62
N ASP A 13 28.44 22.81 -37.35
CA ASP A 13 28.56 24.25 -37.03
C ASP A 13 29.13 24.56 -35.62
N GLY A 14 29.50 23.53 -34.85
CA GLY A 14 29.85 23.67 -33.43
C GLY A 14 31.33 23.86 -33.12
N HIS A 15 32.22 23.83 -34.12
CA HIS A 15 33.66 23.97 -33.95
C HIS A 15 34.16 25.18 -34.75
N PRO A 16 35.06 26.05 -34.25
CA PRO A 16 35.54 27.25 -34.95
C PRO A 16 36.31 27.00 -36.28
N LYS A 17 36.34 25.74 -36.76
CA LYS A 17 36.91 25.30 -38.04
C LYS A 17 35.88 24.61 -38.95
N SER A 18 34.59 24.61 -38.63
CA SER A 18 33.57 24.02 -39.50
C SER A 18 33.37 24.88 -40.75
N SER A 19 33.55 24.25 -41.92
CA SER A 19 33.25 24.83 -43.23
C SER A 19 31.74 24.91 -43.43
N SER A 20 31.25 25.94 -44.14
CA SER A 20 29.85 26.08 -44.54
C SER A 20 29.29 24.78 -45.15
N PRO A 21 28.06 24.37 -44.81
CA PRO A 21 27.52 23.09 -45.24
C PRO A 21 27.23 23.10 -46.76
N GLU A 22 28.05 22.37 -47.52
CA GLU A 22 27.79 22.08 -48.93
C GLU A 22 26.69 21.02 -49.08
N LEU A 23 26.01 21.01 -50.24
CA LEU A 23 24.86 20.14 -50.55
C LEU A 23 25.13 18.65 -50.24
N VAL A 24 26.34 18.18 -50.51
CA VAL A 24 26.76 16.79 -50.27
C VAL A 24 26.76 16.45 -48.77
N LYS A 25 27.18 17.38 -47.90
CA LYS A 25 27.17 17.18 -46.45
C LYS A 25 25.74 17.11 -45.92
N VAL A 26 24.85 17.97 -46.41
CA VAL A 26 23.43 17.95 -46.04
C VAL A 26 22.77 16.63 -46.47
N LEU A 27 23.05 16.16 -47.69
CA LEU A 27 22.53 14.88 -48.18
C LEU A 27 23.08 13.70 -47.37
N SER A 28 24.36 13.72 -46.98
CA SER A 28 24.94 12.68 -46.12
C SER A 28 24.27 12.64 -44.75
N PHE A 29 23.97 13.81 -44.16
CA PHE A 29 23.26 13.90 -42.89
C PHE A 29 21.83 13.37 -42.97
N ILE A 30 21.10 13.73 -44.02
CA ILE A 30 19.75 13.20 -44.25
C ILE A 30 19.82 11.67 -44.45
N SER A 31 20.82 11.17 -45.18
CA SER A 31 21.02 9.73 -45.39
C SER A 31 21.30 9.00 -44.09
N ASP A 32 22.14 9.54 -43.22
CA ASP A 32 22.49 8.92 -41.94
C ASP A 32 21.32 8.98 -40.94
N CYS A 33 20.58 10.10 -40.89
CA CYS A 33 19.33 10.20 -40.14
C CYS A 33 18.30 9.18 -40.62
N ASN A 34 18.14 9.02 -41.93
CA ASN A 34 17.20 8.05 -42.51
C ASN A 34 17.62 6.62 -42.22
N LYS A 35 18.90 6.26 -42.44
CA LYS A 35 19.42 4.93 -42.09
C LYS A 35 19.24 4.63 -40.62
N TYR A 36 19.45 5.60 -39.75
CA TYR A 36 19.25 5.43 -38.32
C TYR A 36 17.78 5.19 -37.97
N VAL A 37 16.87 6.09 -38.39
CA VAL A 37 15.43 5.97 -38.12
C VAL A 37 14.85 4.65 -38.66
N LEU A 38 15.32 4.22 -39.84
CA LEU A 38 14.85 2.99 -40.48
C LEU A 38 15.49 1.71 -39.90
N ASN A 39 16.63 1.81 -39.21
CA ASN A 39 17.30 0.67 -38.57
C ASN A 39 16.97 0.54 -37.07
N VAL A 40 16.22 1.47 -36.47
CA VAL A 40 15.67 1.23 -35.14
C VAL A 40 14.60 0.16 -35.27
N GLU A 41 14.74 -0.96 -34.53
CA GLU A 41 13.68 -1.96 -34.44
C GLU A 41 12.37 -1.28 -34.09
N PHE A 42 11.34 -1.47 -34.93
CA PHE A 42 10.02 -0.92 -34.65
C PHE A 42 9.57 -1.40 -33.28
N PRO A 43 9.07 -0.53 -32.40
CA PRO A 43 8.51 -0.97 -31.13
C PRO A 43 7.43 -2.02 -31.41
N ILE A 44 7.52 -3.15 -30.73
CA ILE A 44 6.57 -4.25 -30.79
C ILE A 44 5.18 -3.65 -30.54
N ALA A 45 4.31 -3.71 -31.56
CA ALA A 45 2.91 -3.27 -31.61
C ALA A 45 2.56 -2.08 -30.69
N ILE A 46 2.42 -0.88 -31.27
CA ILE A 46 1.79 0.26 -30.58
C ILE A 46 0.35 -0.12 -30.23
N ILE A 47 0.10 -0.56 -29.00
CA ILE A 47 -1.25 -0.76 -28.49
C ILE A 47 -1.93 0.62 -28.49
N ASN A 48 -2.95 0.80 -29.34
CA ASN A 48 -3.80 1.97 -29.22
C ASN A 48 -4.61 1.84 -27.92
N ILE A 49 -4.23 2.60 -26.90
CA ILE A 49 -4.88 2.59 -25.58
C ILE A 49 -6.39 2.79 -25.70
N SER A 50 -6.85 3.62 -26.64
CA SER A 50 -8.28 3.86 -26.81
C SER A 50 -9.02 2.64 -27.35
N ASP A 51 -8.40 1.87 -28.24
CA ASP A 51 -9.00 0.64 -28.74
C ASP A 51 -8.90 -0.49 -27.71
N TYR A 52 -7.79 -0.55 -26.97
CA TYR A 52 -7.64 -1.47 -25.84
C TYR A 52 -8.71 -1.26 -24.77
N LEU A 53 -9.00 0.01 -24.42
CA LEU A 53 -10.06 0.35 -23.47
C LEU A 53 -11.47 0.00 -23.99
N LYS A 54 -11.70 0.07 -25.31
CA LYS A 54 -12.96 -0.42 -25.91
C LYS A 54 -13.07 -1.93 -25.81
N THR A 55 -11.99 -2.67 -26.07
CA THR A 55 -11.96 -4.12 -25.89
C THR A 55 -12.22 -4.50 -24.42
N MET A 56 -11.71 -3.71 -23.47
CA MET A 56 -12.03 -3.87 -22.04
C MET A 56 -13.49 -3.58 -21.67
N ASP A 57 -14.29 -2.94 -22.53
CA ASP A 57 -15.74 -2.77 -22.30
C ASP A 57 -16.56 -3.96 -22.83
N SER A 58 -15.89 -4.95 -23.41
CA SER A 58 -16.50 -6.20 -23.86
C SER A 58 -16.46 -7.29 -22.79
N THR A 59 -17.45 -8.18 -22.82
CA THR A 59 -17.44 -9.45 -22.07
C THR A 59 -16.41 -10.44 -22.59
N ASP A 60 -15.91 -10.24 -23.80
CA ASP A 60 -14.96 -11.13 -24.49
C ASP A 60 -13.49 -10.76 -24.19
N TYR A 61 -13.25 -9.84 -23.25
CA TYR A 61 -11.90 -9.50 -22.81
C TYR A 61 -11.22 -10.72 -22.17
N ASP A 62 -10.21 -11.25 -22.85
CA ASP A 62 -9.45 -12.40 -22.37
C ASP A 62 -8.63 -12.03 -21.12
N ARG A 63 -9.04 -12.58 -19.98
CA ARG A 63 -8.38 -12.39 -18.68
C ARG A 63 -7.27 -13.42 -18.46
N ASN A 64 -6.48 -13.68 -19.50
CA ASN A 64 -5.29 -14.50 -19.38
C ASN A 64 -4.17 -13.69 -18.70
N ASP A 65 -3.91 -13.98 -17.42
CA ASP A 65 -2.94 -13.27 -16.59
C ASP A 65 -1.52 -13.23 -17.21
N ILE A 66 -1.08 -14.33 -17.82
CA ILE A 66 0.27 -14.43 -18.43
C ILE A 66 0.36 -13.54 -19.67
N ALA A 67 -0.62 -13.63 -20.57
CA ALA A 67 -0.63 -12.84 -21.80
C ALA A 67 -0.71 -11.34 -21.50
N VAL A 68 -1.57 -10.94 -20.55
CA VAL A 68 -1.73 -9.55 -20.16
C VAL A 68 -0.48 -9.02 -19.46
N ARG A 69 0.17 -9.80 -18.59
CA ARG A 69 1.46 -9.41 -17.97
C ARG A 69 2.54 -9.13 -19.01
N GLN A 70 2.70 -10.04 -19.98
CA GLN A 70 3.67 -9.87 -21.06
C GLN A 70 3.38 -8.59 -21.85
N ALA A 71 2.13 -8.42 -22.27
CA ALA A 71 1.69 -7.23 -23.00
C ALA A 71 1.94 -5.94 -22.21
N MET A 72 1.66 -5.93 -20.89
CA MET A 72 1.91 -4.76 -20.06
C MET A 72 3.40 -4.49 -19.87
N SER A 73 4.25 -5.52 -19.73
CA SER A 73 5.69 -5.33 -19.51
C SER A 73 6.38 -4.71 -20.74
N ASP A 74 5.98 -5.14 -21.93
CA ASP A 74 6.52 -4.69 -23.22
C ASP A 74 6.11 -3.25 -23.59
N LEU A 75 5.10 -2.68 -22.91
CA LEU A 75 4.66 -1.31 -23.17
C LEU A 75 5.74 -0.28 -22.78
N PRO A 76 5.98 0.74 -23.62
CA PRO A 76 6.81 1.87 -23.21
C PRO A 76 6.20 2.63 -22.03
N GLU A 77 7.05 3.21 -21.18
CA GLU A 77 6.65 3.88 -19.92
C GLU A 77 5.57 4.97 -20.13
N THR A 78 5.63 5.71 -21.24
CA THR A 78 4.62 6.73 -21.59
C THR A 78 3.23 6.13 -21.77
N TYR A 79 3.13 4.93 -22.35
CA TYR A 79 1.85 4.24 -22.55
C TYR A 79 1.35 3.64 -21.25
N LYS A 80 2.23 3.04 -20.45
CA LYS A 80 1.90 2.56 -19.08
C LYS A 80 1.33 3.70 -18.23
N LYS A 81 1.96 4.88 -18.30
CA LYS A 81 1.52 6.11 -17.64
C LYS A 81 0.13 6.54 -18.11
N GLU A 82 -0.08 6.65 -19.42
CA GLU A 82 -1.39 7.07 -19.94
C GLU A 82 -2.49 6.06 -19.55
N LEU A 83 -2.21 4.77 -19.68
CA LEU A 83 -3.15 3.70 -19.36
C LEU A 83 -3.58 3.76 -17.89
N ILE A 84 -2.67 3.81 -16.93
CA ILE A 84 -3.05 3.84 -15.50
C ILE A 84 -3.88 5.08 -15.15
N HIS A 85 -3.57 6.24 -15.72
CA HIS A 85 -4.33 7.47 -15.48
C HIS A 85 -5.75 7.39 -16.06
N ARG A 86 -5.92 6.76 -17.23
CA ARG A 86 -7.23 6.50 -17.82
C ARG A 86 -8.02 5.47 -17.01
N LEU A 87 -7.39 4.36 -16.60
CA LEU A 87 -8.03 3.34 -15.75
C LEU A 87 -8.52 3.97 -14.43
N TYR A 88 -7.69 4.76 -13.75
CA TYR A 88 -8.08 5.47 -12.54
C TYR A 88 -9.26 6.42 -12.77
N SER A 89 -9.21 7.19 -13.86
CA SER A 89 -10.27 8.15 -14.22
C SER A 89 -11.60 7.48 -14.58
N MET A 90 -11.55 6.35 -15.28
CA MET A 90 -12.73 5.54 -15.59
C MET A 90 -13.28 4.88 -14.32
N TYR A 91 -12.44 4.32 -13.46
CA TYR A 91 -12.88 3.62 -12.26
C TYR A 91 -13.70 4.52 -11.33
N LYS A 92 -13.28 5.79 -11.18
CA LYS A 92 -13.98 6.78 -10.35
C LYS A 92 -15.18 7.45 -11.01
N SER A 93 -15.36 7.28 -12.33
CA SER A 93 -16.51 7.86 -13.02
C SER A 93 -17.78 7.07 -12.67
N PRO A 94 -18.88 7.74 -12.29
CA PRO A 94 -20.14 7.08 -11.99
C PRO A 94 -20.81 6.48 -13.23
N SER A 95 -20.44 6.92 -14.44
CA SER A 95 -20.98 6.44 -15.71
C SER A 95 -20.33 5.15 -16.22
N THR A 96 -19.29 4.64 -15.54
CA THR A 96 -18.53 3.48 -16.00
C THR A 96 -19.30 2.18 -15.77
N SER A 97 -19.37 1.33 -16.80
CA SER A 97 -20.05 0.03 -16.75
C SER A 97 -19.42 -0.90 -15.70
N THR A 98 -20.23 -1.82 -15.15
CA THR A 98 -19.74 -2.85 -14.22
C THR A 98 -18.72 -3.78 -14.88
N THR A 99 -18.89 -4.06 -16.17
CA THR A 99 -17.94 -4.83 -17.00
C THR A 99 -16.56 -4.17 -17.03
N ILE A 100 -16.50 -2.87 -17.37
CA ILE A 100 -15.24 -2.12 -17.36
C ILE A 100 -14.63 -2.13 -15.95
N LYS A 101 -15.41 -1.84 -14.91
CA LYS A 101 -14.88 -1.83 -13.53
C LYS A 101 -14.24 -3.17 -13.15
N SER A 102 -14.90 -4.27 -13.47
CA SER A 102 -14.37 -5.61 -13.23
C SER A 102 -13.10 -5.90 -14.05
N ASN A 103 -13.03 -5.43 -15.30
CA ASN A 103 -11.83 -5.57 -16.12
C ASN A 103 -10.67 -4.67 -15.62
N ILE A 104 -10.97 -3.48 -15.08
CA ILE A 104 -9.98 -2.63 -14.40
C ILE A 104 -9.48 -3.32 -13.13
N GLU A 105 -10.36 -3.95 -12.35
CA GLU A 105 -10.01 -4.68 -11.12
C GLU A 105 -9.04 -5.83 -11.39
N PHE A 106 -9.13 -6.45 -12.56
CA PHE A 106 -8.17 -7.44 -13.03
C PHE A 106 -6.85 -6.82 -13.53
N LEU A 107 -6.93 -5.79 -14.36
CA LEU A 107 -5.75 -5.23 -15.05
C LEU A 107 -4.89 -4.32 -14.17
N ALA A 108 -5.48 -3.49 -13.32
CA ALA A 108 -4.75 -2.48 -12.56
C ALA A 108 -3.69 -3.09 -11.61
N PRO A 109 -3.97 -4.20 -10.87
CA PRO A 109 -2.94 -4.89 -10.09
C PRO A 109 -1.81 -5.50 -10.91
N ILE A 110 -2.05 -5.82 -12.18
CA ILE A 110 -1.03 -6.35 -13.11
C ILE A 110 -0.14 -5.22 -13.62
N LEU A 111 -0.75 -4.09 -13.99
CA LEU A 111 -0.02 -2.93 -14.50
C LEU A 111 0.77 -2.23 -13.40
N TRP A 112 0.25 -2.15 -12.17
CA TRP A 112 0.82 -1.33 -11.10
C TRP A 112 2.29 -1.66 -10.76
N PRO A 113 2.72 -2.94 -10.62
CA PRO A 113 4.12 -3.28 -10.39
C PRO A 113 5.07 -2.76 -11.47
N GLU A 114 4.63 -2.74 -12.72
CA GLU A 114 5.42 -2.31 -13.90
C GLU A 114 5.64 -0.79 -13.97
N LEU A 115 4.95 0.00 -13.15
CA LEU A 115 5.05 1.47 -13.16
C LEU A 115 6.24 1.96 -12.32
N SER A 116 6.93 2.99 -12.83
CA SER A 116 7.88 3.77 -12.05
C SER A 116 7.24 4.44 -10.81
N LYS A 117 8.08 4.77 -9.84
CA LYS A 117 7.66 5.44 -8.60
C LYS A 117 7.03 6.80 -8.89
N GLU A 118 7.53 7.52 -9.89
CA GLU A 118 7.07 8.83 -10.33
C GLU A 118 5.61 8.75 -10.79
N ILE A 119 5.24 7.77 -11.62
CA ILE A 119 3.86 7.57 -12.08
C ILE A 119 2.94 7.22 -10.90
N LYS A 120 3.38 6.33 -9.99
CA LYS A 120 2.59 5.96 -8.81
C LYS A 120 2.30 7.18 -7.92
N LEU A 121 3.27 8.08 -7.75
CA LEU A 121 3.09 9.35 -7.04
C LEU A 121 2.13 10.29 -7.76
N GLU A 122 2.13 10.32 -9.10
CA GLU A 122 1.15 11.11 -9.85
C GLU A 122 -0.28 10.62 -9.64
N VAL A 123 -0.51 9.30 -9.69
CA VAL A 123 -1.82 8.70 -9.38
C VAL A 123 -2.23 9.01 -7.95
N GLY A 124 -1.31 8.88 -6.99
CA GLY A 124 -1.54 9.24 -5.59
C GLY A 124 -1.93 10.71 -5.39
N ARG A 125 -1.26 11.64 -6.07
CA ARG A 125 -1.65 13.07 -6.10
C ARG A 125 -3.02 13.29 -6.74
N GLY A 126 -3.39 12.47 -7.72
CA GLY A 126 -4.73 12.46 -8.31
C GLY A 126 -5.80 12.14 -7.27
N PHE A 127 -5.55 11.11 -6.45
CA PHE A 127 -6.43 10.75 -5.35
C PHE A 127 -6.45 11.78 -4.22
N ASP A 128 -5.31 12.37 -3.85
CA ASP A 128 -5.25 13.49 -2.89
C ASP A 128 -6.18 14.64 -3.33
N LYS A 129 -6.18 14.97 -4.63
CA LYS A 129 -7.08 15.99 -5.20
C LYS A 129 -8.54 15.57 -5.12
N ASP A 130 -8.85 14.31 -5.37
CA ASP A 130 -10.23 13.82 -5.32
C ASP A 130 -10.80 13.92 -3.89
N ILE A 131 -10.00 13.60 -2.86
CA ILE A 131 -10.38 13.82 -1.45
C ILE A 131 -10.63 15.29 -1.16
N SER A 132 -9.74 16.19 -1.62
CA SER A 132 -9.90 17.63 -1.38
C SER A 132 -11.17 18.23 -1.97
N LYS A 133 -11.73 17.62 -3.04
CA LYS A 133 -13.00 18.04 -3.66
C LYS A 133 -14.24 17.63 -2.87
N GLY A 134 -14.13 16.64 -1.97
CA GLY A 134 -15.23 16.24 -1.10
C GLY A 134 -16.42 15.53 -1.77
N ILE A 135 -16.26 15.01 -3.00
CA ILE A 135 -17.32 14.25 -3.67
C ILE A 135 -17.28 12.79 -3.19
N ALA A 136 -18.20 12.41 -2.30
CA ALA A 136 -18.18 11.13 -1.60
C ALA A 136 -18.05 9.90 -2.53
N SER A 137 -18.82 9.84 -3.62
CA SER A 137 -18.79 8.71 -4.58
C SER A 137 -17.44 8.56 -5.29
N VAL A 138 -16.82 9.70 -5.65
CA VAL A 138 -15.51 9.74 -6.30
C VAL A 138 -14.41 9.35 -5.32
N THR A 139 -14.47 9.88 -4.09
CA THR A 139 -13.54 9.53 -3.01
C THR A 139 -13.60 8.04 -2.68
N GLN A 140 -14.80 7.48 -2.57
CA GLN A 140 -14.98 6.06 -2.28
C GLN A 140 -14.42 5.17 -3.39
N SER A 141 -14.77 5.46 -4.65
CA SER A 141 -14.26 4.69 -5.80
C SER A 141 -12.74 4.85 -5.95
N GLY A 142 -12.21 6.05 -5.70
CA GLY A 142 -10.77 6.30 -5.68
C GLY A 142 -10.06 5.50 -4.58
N LEU A 143 -10.65 5.44 -3.38
CA LEU A 143 -10.10 4.65 -2.28
C LEU A 143 -10.10 3.15 -2.59
N GLU A 144 -11.17 2.63 -3.20
CA GLU A 144 -11.25 1.24 -3.66
C GLU A 144 -10.16 0.91 -4.68
N PHE A 145 -9.93 1.80 -5.66
CA PHE A 145 -8.82 1.66 -6.61
C PHE A 145 -7.46 1.64 -5.89
N MET A 146 -7.24 2.56 -4.96
CA MET A 146 -5.96 2.64 -4.23
C MET A 146 -5.73 1.43 -3.33
N LYS A 147 -6.79 0.85 -2.75
CA LYS A 147 -6.72 -0.41 -2.00
C LYS A 147 -6.37 -1.58 -2.92
N LEU A 148 -7.05 -1.67 -4.07
CA LEU A 148 -6.85 -2.72 -5.07
C LEU A 148 -5.38 -2.82 -5.54
N VAL A 149 -4.73 -1.68 -5.80
CA VAL A 149 -3.33 -1.66 -6.27
C VAL A 149 -2.31 -1.54 -5.14
N ASN A 150 -2.74 -1.60 -3.86
CA ASN A 150 -1.89 -1.32 -2.69
C ASN A 150 -1.13 0.03 -2.81
N GLY A 151 -1.81 1.04 -3.36
CA GLY A 151 -1.25 2.32 -3.75
C GLY A 151 -1.26 3.38 -2.65
N LEU A 152 -1.86 3.11 -1.49
CA LEU A 152 -2.00 4.09 -0.41
C LEU A 152 -0.66 4.61 0.11
N MET A 153 0.45 3.90 -0.12
CA MET A 153 1.79 4.41 0.22
C MET A 153 2.26 5.62 -0.61
N TYR A 154 1.61 5.90 -1.74
CA TYR A 154 1.99 6.96 -2.68
C TYR A 154 1.13 8.23 -2.55
N VAL A 155 0.22 8.26 -1.58
CA VAL A 155 -0.64 9.42 -1.30
C VAL A 155 -0.04 10.25 -0.17
N SER A 156 -0.50 11.50 -0.03
CA SER A 156 -0.01 12.39 1.02
C SER A 156 -0.26 11.83 2.43
N THR A 157 0.58 12.24 3.39
CA THR A 157 0.39 11.85 4.81
C THR A 157 -0.97 12.34 5.34
N ALA A 158 -1.40 13.55 4.98
CA ALA A 158 -2.70 14.09 5.39
C ALA A 158 -3.87 13.23 4.90
N THR A 159 -3.84 12.80 3.63
CA THR A 159 -4.83 11.87 3.07
C THR A 159 -4.84 10.55 3.80
N ARG A 160 -3.67 9.95 4.06
CA ARG A 160 -3.61 8.71 4.82
C ARG A 160 -4.19 8.88 6.22
N GLU A 161 -3.90 9.98 6.91
CA GLU A 161 -4.50 10.26 8.22
C GLU A 161 -6.02 10.36 8.14
N ALA A 162 -6.55 11.07 7.16
CA ALA A 162 -8.00 11.21 6.96
C ALA A 162 -8.69 9.86 6.70
N ILE A 163 -7.98 8.88 6.15
CA ILE A 163 -8.50 7.53 5.87
C ILE A 163 -8.33 6.60 7.07
N PHE A 164 -7.14 6.55 7.67
CA PHE A 164 -6.83 5.61 8.75
C PHE A 164 -7.49 6.02 10.08
N ARG A 165 -7.48 7.32 10.43
CA ARG A 165 -7.92 7.79 11.75
C ARG A 165 -9.37 7.42 12.07
N PRO A 166 -10.38 7.64 11.19
CA PRO A 166 -11.76 7.25 11.49
C PRO A 166 -11.93 5.75 11.76
N VAL A 167 -11.20 4.89 11.05
CA VAL A 167 -11.27 3.43 11.22
C VAL A 167 -10.60 3.01 12.52
N ILE A 168 -9.45 3.61 12.86
CA ILE A 168 -8.75 3.38 14.13
C ILE A 168 -9.58 3.86 15.32
N ASP A 169 -10.19 5.04 15.23
CA ASP A 169 -11.05 5.59 16.27
C ASP A 169 -12.28 4.70 16.45
N LYS A 170 -12.88 4.23 15.35
CA LYS A 170 -13.98 3.27 15.40
C LYS A 170 -13.57 1.98 16.14
N LEU A 171 -12.38 1.44 15.88
CA LEU A 171 -11.89 0.24 16.57
C LEU A 171 -11.76 0.49 18.07
N ASN A 172 -11.09 1.58 18.46
CA ASN A 172 -10.87 1.93 19.86
C ASN A 172 -12.17 2.21 20.62
N HIS A 173 -13.18 2.81 19.97
CA HIS A 173 -14.50 3.03 20.58
C HIS A 173 -15.38 1.77 20.62
N SER A 174 -15.10 0.77 19.79
CA SER A 174 -15.88 -0.48 19.70
C SER A 174 -15.23 -1.67 20.39
N LEU A 175 -14.16 -1.45 21.17
CA LEU A 175 -13.51 -2.50 21.95
C LEU A 175 -14.55 -3.32 22.74
N ASP A 176 -14.37 -4.63 22.71
CA ASP A 176 -15.25 -5.63 23.35
C ASP A 176 -16.59 -5.89 22.62
N LYS A 177 -16.84 -5.24 21.48
CA LYS A 177 -17.96 -5.54 20.56
C LYS A 177 -17.46 -6.37 19.37
N TRP A 178 -17.41 -7.69 19.51
CA TRP A 178 -16.70 -8.57 18.57
C TRP A 178 -17.11 -8.41 17.10
N ASP A 179 -18.39 -8.20 16.82
CA ASP A 179 -18.88 -8.01 15.45
C ASP A 179 -18.35 -6.73 14.80
N GLU A 180 -18.20 -5.66 15.58
CA GLU A 180 -17.63 -4.40 15.09
C GLU A 180 -16.11 -4.44 15.06
N GLU A 181 -15.48 -5.07 16.05
CA GLU A 181 -14.03 -5.29 16.07
C GLU A 181 -13.56 -6.06 14.82
N GLU A 182 -14.26 -7.14 14.46
CA GLU A 182 -13.92 -7.93 13.27
C GLU A 182 -14.04 -7.09 11.99
N LYS A 183 -15.15 -6.38 11.80
CA LYS A 183 -15.37 -5.54 10.61
C LYS A 183 -14.29 -4.47 10.49
N THR A 184 -13.98 -3.80 11.59
CA THR A 184 -13.01 -2.70 11.59
C THR A 184 -11.58 -3.20 11.44
N VAL A 185 -11.21 -4.34 12.03
CA VAL A 185 -9.90 -4.97 11.81
C VAL A 185 -9.72 -5.39 10.34
N LYS A 186 -10.74 -6.02 9.74
CA LYS A 186 -10.71 -6.37 8.30
C LYS A 186 -10.55 -5.14 7.41
N GLU A 187 -11.18 -4.03 7.79
CA GLU A 187 -11.04 -2.77 7.07
C GLU A 187 -9.62 -2.20 7.19
N LEU A 188 -9.03 -2.21 8.38
CA LEU A 188 -7.63 -1.78 8.60
C LEU A 188 -6.65 -2.64 7.80
N GLU A 189 -6.83 -3.96 7.80
CA GLU A 189 -5.96 -4.86 7.03
C GLU A 189 -6.00 -4.53 5.53
N LYS A 190 -7.19 -4.24 4.99
CA LYS A 190 -7.37 -3.83 3.58
C LYS A 190 -6.76 -2.45 3.25
N LEU A 191 -6.57 -1.58 4.23
CA LEU A 191 -5.87 -0.30 4.03
C LEU A 191 -4.35 -0.48 3.91
N GLY A 192 -3.84 -1.66 4.27
CA GLY A 192 -2.42 -1.97 4.24
C GLY A 192 -1.64 -1.42 5.43
N TYR A 193 -0.32 -1.55 5.37
CA TYR A 193 0.55 -1.43 6.54
C TYR A 193 1.36 -0.12 6.60
N ASN A 194 1.07 0.86 5.74
CA ASN A 194 1.77 2.14 5.75
C ASN A 194 1.02 3.20 6.57
N ILE A 195 0.87 2.92 7.87
CA ILE A 195 0.13 3.73 8.83
C ILE A 195 0.83 5.08 9.05
N PRO A 196 0.10 6.22 9.04
CA PRO A 196 0.64 7.52 9.41
C PRO A 196 1.24 7.53 10.82
N ALA A 197 2.37 8.19 11.01
CA ALA A 197 3.08 8.23 12.29
C ALA A 197 2.20 8.72 13.46
N SER A 198 1.30 9.67 13.19
CA SER A 198 0.36 10.24 14.17
C SER A 198 -0.81 9.32 14.53
N CYS A 199 -0.92 8.15 13.90
CA CYS A 199 -1.96 7.15 14.13
C CYS A 199 -1.40 5.82 14.66
N ILE A 200 -0.07 5.66 14.68
CA ILE A 200 0.56 4.37 15.04
C ILE A 200 0.16 3.95 16.46
N ASN A 201 0.15 4.90 17.40
CA ASN A 201 -0.13 4.56 18.80
C ASN A 201 -1.54 4.04 19.02
N GLU A 202 -2.53 4.73 18.47
CA GLU A 202 -3.94 4.38 18.55
C GLU A 202 -4.24 3.11 17.74
N TYR A 203 -3.56 2.93 16.60
CA TYR A 203 -3.63 1.73 15.78
C TYR A 203 -3.15 0.51 16.56
N VAL A 204 -1.92 0.54 17.06
CA VAL A 204 -1.32 -0.57 17.83
C VAL A 204 -2.13 -0.85 19.09
N ASN A 205 -2.61 0.20 19.76
CA ASN A 205 -3.48 0.08 20.91
C ASN A 205 -4.76 -0.72 20.61
N GLY A 206 -5.48 -0.33 19.56
CA GLY A 206 -6.74 -0.95 19.16
C GLY A 206 -6.55 -2.43 18.85
N ILE A 207 -5.62 -2.76 17.94
CA ILE A 207 -5.41 -4.15 17.52
C ILE A 207 -4.85 -5.02 18.66
N THR A 208 -4.00 -4.47 19.55
CA THR A 208 -3.51 -5.22 20.71
C THR A 208 -4.63 -5.52 21.70
N CYS A 209 -5.45 -4.52 22.03
CA CYS A 209 -6.55 -4.69 22.97
C CYS A 209 -7.62 -5.65 22.43
N THR A 210 -7.95 -5.56 21.13
CA THR A 210 -8.88 -6.48 20.46
C THR A 210 -8.34 -7.91 20.43
N PHE A 211 -7.05 -8.09 20.13
CA PHE A 211 -6.45 -9.43 20.12
C PHE A 211 -6.45 -10.06 21.51
N VAL A 212 -6.02 -9.33 22.55
CA VAL A 212 -6.00 -9.84 23.92
C VAL A 212 -7.43 -10.12 24.39
N GLY A 213 -8.38 -9.24 24.07
CA GLY A 213 -9.76 -9.31 24.56
C GLY A 213 -9.85 -8.99 26.06
N TYR A 214 -10.88 -9.50 26.74
CA TYR A 214 -11.12 -9.22 28.15
C TYR A 214 -11.54 -10.47 28.94
N THR A 215 -11.47 -10.39 30.26
CA THR A 215 -12.00 -11.41 31.17
C THR A 215 -13.31 -10.88 31.76
N GLY A 216 -14.37 -11.69 31.76
CA GLY A 216 -15.68 -11.27 32.23
C GLY A 216 -16.60 -12.44 32.54
N GLY A 217 -17.89 -12.16 32.75
CA GLY A 217 -18.94 -13.18 32.90
C GLY A 217 -19.96 -13.08 31.78
N SER A 218 -20.56 -14.20 31.40
CA SER A 218 -21.70 -14.23 30.47
C SER A 218 -22.83 -15.04 31.09
N TYR A 219 -24.06 -14.51 31.05
CA TYR A 219 -25.25 -15.29 31.37
C TYR A 219 -25.48 -16.47 30.41
N ARG A 220 -24.83 -16.45 29.24
CA ARG A 220 -25.00 -17.45 28.17
C ARG A 220 -23.83 -18.43 28.04
N SER A 221 -22.71 -18.21 28.75
CA SER A 221 -21.52 -19.05 28.60
C SER A 221 -20.78 -19.19 29.92
N SER A 222 -20.34 -20.40 30.22
CA SER A 222 -19.51 -20.72 31.38
C SER A 222 -18.06 -20.24 31.26
N ARG A 223 -17.63 -19.80 30.06
CA ARG A 223 -16.28 -19.25 29.87
C ARG A 223 -16.18 -17.85 30.46
N THR A 224 -15.02 -17.54 31.01
CA THR A 224 -14.70 -16.20 31.52
C THR A 224 -13.69 -15.46 30.65
N ASP A 225 -13.04 -16.18 29.72
CA ASP A 225 -12.06 -15.66 28.78
C ASP A 225 -12.74 -15.32 27.44
N PHE A 226 -12.74 -14.03 27.09
CA PHE A 226 -13.50 -13.49 25.97
C PHE A 226 -12.61 -12.72 24.99
N TYR A 227 -12.67 -13.08 23.71
CA TYR A 227 -11.97 -12.39 22.62
C TYR A 227 -12.64 -12.72 21.27
N SER A 228 -12.39 -11.89 20.26
CA SER A 228 -12.88 -12.12 18.90
C SER A 228 -11.94 -13.05 18.12
N ASN A 229 -12.34 -14.31 17.94
CA ASN A 229 -11.61 -15.27 17.11
C ASN A 229 -11.42 -14.77 15.67
N ALA A 230 -12.47 -14.17 15.11
CA ALA A 230 -12.46 -13.69 13.75
C ALA A 230 -11.47 -12.51 13.60
N ALA A 231 -11.52 -11.51 14.47
CA ALA A 231 -10.54 -10.42 14.45
C ALA A 231 -9.11 -10.91 14.69
N ALA A 232 -8.91 -11.87 15.60
CA ALA A 232 -7.58 -12.42 15.90
C ALA A 232 -6.89 -13.02 14.66
N SER A 233 -7.64 -13.70 13.79
CA SER A 233 -7.10 -14.29 12.55
C SER A 233 -6.49 -13.26 11.58
N HIS A 234 -6.99 -12.03 11.60
CA HIS A 234 -6.49 -10.91 10.80
C HIS A 234 -5.35 -10.14 11.50
N ILE A 235 -5.39 -10.02 12.83
CA ILE A 235 -4.38 -9.26 13.59
C ILE A 235 -3.02 -9.96 13.58
N THR A 236 -2.97 -11.29 13.65
CA THR A 236 -1.71 -12.05 13.61
C THR A 236 -0.86 -11.72 12.36
N PRO A 237 -1.41 -11.75 11.12
CA PRO A 237 -0.74 -11.22 9.94
C PRO A 237 -0.31 -9.76 10.05
N MET A 238 -1.14 -8.88 10.61
CA MET A 238 -0.82 -7.44 10.75
C MET A 238 0.44 -7.22 11.61
N PHE A 239 0.63 -7.99 12.69
CA PHE A 239 1.83 -7.91 13.53
C PHE A 239 3.10 -8.33 12.78
N LYS A 240 3.01 -9.24 11.80
CA LYS A 240 4.14 -9.60 10.94
C LYS A 240 4.63 -8.43 10.09
N HIS A 241 3.81 -7.39 9.88
CA HIS A 241 4.19 -6.19 9.14
C HIS A 241 4.71 -5.04 10.02
N PHE A 242 4.81 -5.21 11.34
CA PHE A 242 5.32 -4.16 12.22
C PHE A 242 6.76 -3.74 11.89
N ASP A 243 6.99 -2.44 11.85
CA ASP A 243 8.32 -1.83 11.80
C ASP A 243 8.78 -1.41 13.21
N ASN A 244 9.97 -0.82 13.32
CA ASN A 244 10.52 -0.38 14.61
C ASN A 244 9.57 0.60 15.34
N LYS A 245 8.89 1.50 14.60
CA LYS A 245 7.95 2.46 15.20
C LYS A 245 6.74 1.77 15.81
N CYS A 246 6.19 0.76 15.12
CA CYS A 246 5.10 -0.06 15.64
C CYS A 246 5.54 -0.86 16.87
N VAL A 247 6.77 -1.40 16.89
CA VAL A 247 7.31 -2.13 18.05
C VAL A 247 7.47 -1.21 19.27
N THR A 248 8.07 -0.03 19.09
CA THR A 248 8.18 0.95 20.18
C THR A 248 6.80 1.37 20.69
N SER A 249 5.85 1.59 19.78
CA SER A 249 4.47 1.87 20.16
C SER A 249 3.82 0.71 20.91
N PHE A 250 4.05 -0.54 20.52
CA PHE A 250 3.54 -1.73 21.21
C PHE A 250 4.05 -1.81 22.65
N VAL A 251 5.35 -1.60 22.86
CA VAL A 251 5.94 -1.52 24.19
C VAL A 251 5.33 -0.37 25.01
N ASN A 252 5.15 0.80 24.40
CA ASN A 252 4.55 1.94 25.06
C ASN A 252 3.08 1.68 25.45
N VAL A 253 2.30 1.06 24.59
CA VAL A 253 0.91 0.67 24.87
C VAL A 253 0.83 -0.25 26.08
N ILE A 254 1.71 -1.26 26.18
CA ILE A 254 1.76 -2.18 27.33
C ILE A 254 2.09 -1.43 28.64
N LYS A 255 3.01 -0.47 28.59
CA LYS A 255 3.42 0.31 29.77
C LYS A 255 2.42 1.38 30.22
N THR A 256 1.61 1.90 29.30
CA THR A 256 0.79 3.10 29.57
C THR A 256 -0.71 2.82 29.59
N ASN A 257 -1.20 1.83 28.84
CA ASN A 257 -2.63 1.56 28.77
C ASN A 257 -3.12 0.75 29.98
N LYS A 258 -3.78 1.43 30.92
CA LYS A 258 -4.37 0.81 32.11
C LYS A 258 -5.45 -0.24 31.82
N LYS A 259 -6.23 -0.09 30.74
CA LYS A 259 -7.22 -1.08 30.30
C LYS A 259 -6.55 -2.38 29.85
N LEU A 260 -5.43 -2.29 29.12
CA LEU A 260 -4.66 -3.47 28.72
C LEU A 260 -3.98 -4.12 29.93
N GLN A 261 -3.35 -3.32 30.80
CA GLN A 261 -2.71 -3.81 32.02
C GLN A 261 -3.67 -4.60 32.91
N SER A 262 -4.90 -4.11 33.10
CA SER A 262 -5.91 -4.84 33.88
C SER A 262 -6.34 -6.16 33.22
N ARG A 263 -6.39 -6.23 31.88
CA ARG A 263 -6.75 -7.45 31.12
C ARG A 263 -5.71 -8.54 31.25
N ILE A 264 -4.42 -8.18 31.19
CA ILE A 264 -3.32 -9.15 31.23
C ILE A 264 -2.97 -9.65 32.64
N GLY A 265 -3.79 -9.36 33.65
CA GLY A 265 -3.63 -9.90 35.00
C GLY A 265 -3.84 -11.43 35.06
N THR A 266 -4.60 -11.99 34.12
CA THR A 266 -4.81 -13.45 34.04
C THR A 266 -3.77 -14.11 33.13
N GLN A 267 -3.42 -15.37 33.44
CA GLN A 267 -2.45 -16.13 32.64
C GLN A 267 -2.90 -16.30 31.18
N ALA A 268 -4.20 -16.56 30.95
CA ALA A 268 -4.73 -16.74 29.60
C ALA A 268 -4.56 -15.48 28.74
N LYS A 269 -4.86 -14.30 29.29
CA LYS A 269 -4.70 -13.02 28.58
C LYS A 269 -3.24 -12.63 28.39
N LEU A 270 -2.40 -12.91 29.38
CA LEU A 270 -0.96 -12.72 29.23
C LEU A 270 -0.41 -13.60 28.10
N ASN A 271 -0.82 -14.87 28.01
CA ASN A 271 -0.40 -15.77 26.93
C ASN A 271 -0.77 -15.22 25.54
N ARG A 272 -1.97 -14.65 25.37
CA ARG A 272 -2.36 -13.98 24.12
C ARG A 272 -1.46 -12.78 23.80
N LEU A 273 -1.11 -11.96 24.80
CA LEU A 273 -0.16 -10.87 24.58
C LEU A 273 1.23 -11.40 24.18
N ARG A 274 1.66 -12.53 24.75
CA ARG A 274 2.93 -13.19 24.41
C ARG A 274 2.95 -13.77 23.00
N GLU A 275 1.82 -14.26 22.49
CA GLU A 275 1.72 -14.67 21.08
C GLU A 275 2.11 -13.51 20.16
N LEU A 276 1.61 -12.30 20.42
CA LEU A 276 1.98 -11.09 19.67
C LEU A 276 3.46 -10.72 19.87
N GLY A 277 3.97 -10.81 21.10
CA GLY A 277 5.38 -10.58 21.41
C GLY A 277 6.32 -11.53 20.67
N ASN A 278 5.99 -12.82 20.63
CA ASN A 278 6.78 -13.84 19.93
C ASN A 278 6.85 -13.57 18.43
N ILE A 279 5.76 -13.14 17.79
CA ILE A 279 5.77 -12.75 16.37
C ILE A 279 6.76 -11.60 16.12
N ILE A 280 6.82 -10.63 17.02
CA ILE A 280 7.76 -9.49 16.92
C ILE A 280 9.21 -9.98 17.10
N LEU A 281 9.46 -10.86 18.09
CA LEU A 281 10.79 -11.41 18.35
C LEU A 281 11.31 -12.27 17.19
N GLU A 282 10.46 -13.13 16.62
CA GLU A 282 10.80 -13.94 15.44
C GLU A 282 11.22 -13.08 14.25
N LYS A 283 10.59 -11.92 14.07
CA LYS A 283 10.94 -10.97 13.01
C LYS A 283 12.23 -10.21 13.28
N GLY A 284 12.65 -10.09 14.55
CA GLY A 284 13.88 -9.40 14.94
C GLY A 284 13.85 -7.87 14.75
N VAL A 285 12.67 -7.26 14.70
CA VAL A 285 12.49 -5.80 14.60
C VAL A 285 12.40 -5.14 15.98
N GLY A 286 12.69 -3.84 16.04
CA GLY A 286 12.69 -3.05 17.26
C GLY A 286 14.08 -2.83 17.87
N ASP A 287 14.22 -1.73 18.59
CA ASP A 287 15.47 -1.37 19.25
C ASP A 287 15.79 -2.35 20.38
N LYS A 288 17.07 -2.41 20.79
CA LYS A 288 17.56 -3.37 21.78
C LYS A 288 16.72 -3.34 23.08
N SER A 289 16.39 -2.14 23.57
CA SER A 289 15.59 -1.96 24.79
C SER A 289 14.17 -2.51 24.67
N ASP A 290 13.55 -2.35 23.48
CA ASP A 290 12.20 -2.82 23.22
C ASP A 290 12.17 -4.35 23.12
N ARG A 291 13.16 -4.93 22.42
CA ARG A 291 13.32 -6.39 22.34
C ARG A 291 13.57 -7.02 23.71
N GLU A 292 14.46 -6.46 24.52
CA GLU A 292 14.69 -6.92 25.90
C GLU A 292 13.42 -6.86 26.76
N PHE A 293 12.58 -5.84 26.57
CA PHE A 293 11.29 -5.74 27.24
C PHE A 293 10.32 -6.83 26.77
N ILE A 294 10.22 -7.07 25.47
CA ILE A 294 9.33 -8.10 24.90
C ILE A 294 9.80 -9.51 25.29
N GLU A 295 11.11 -9.77 25.30
CA GLU A 295 11.68 -11.02 25.80
C GLU A 295 11.34 -11.25 27.27
N MET A 296 11.43 -10.20 28.10
CA MET A 296 11.03 -10.26 29.52
C MET A 296 9.53 -10.58 29.68
N MET A 297 8.69 -10.03 28.80
CA MET A 297 7.25 -10.31 28.78
C MET A 297 6.95 -11.76 28.36
N CYS A 298 7.65 -12.27 27.34
CA CYS A 298 7.45 -13.62 26.80
C CYS A 298 8.03 -14.74 27.67
N ASP A 299 8.98 -14.43 28.55
CA ASP A 299 9.60 -15.39 29.45
C ASP A 299 8.78 -15.59 30.73
N ASP A 300 8.26 -16.81 30.91
CA ASP A 300 7.49 -17.20 32.09
C ASP A 300 8.25 -17.06 33.41
N SER A 301 9.55 -17.31 33.41
CA SER A 301 10.39 -17.17 34.62
C SER A 301 10.54 -15.71 35.06
N ARG A 302 10.32 -14.75 34.16
CA ARG A 302 10.47 -13.30 34.40
C ARG A 302 9.14 -12.59 34.61
N LYS A 303 8.02 -13.32 34.74
CA LYS A 303 6.67 -12.76 34.92
C LYS A 303 6.58 -11.70 36.02
N THR A 304 7.13 -11.96 37.21
CA THR A 304 7.09 -10.99 38.32
C THR A 304 7.86 -9.70 37.99
N LYS A 305 9.03 -9.82 37.33
CA LYS A 305 9.83 -8.66 36.90
C LYS A 305 9.08 -7.84 35.84
N PHE A 306 8.34 -8.51 34.96
CA PHE A 306 7.51 -7.84 33.96
C PHE A 306 6.42 -6.99 34.62
N TYR A 307 5.66 -7.52 35.58
CA TYR A 307 4.61 -6.74 36.26
C TYR A 307 5.18 -5.52 37.02
N ILE A 308 6.30 -5.70 37.73
CA ILE A 308 6.99 -4.58 38.40
C ILE A 308 7.33 -3.45 37.40
N LYS A 309 7.70 -3.80 36.17
CA LYS A 309 8.13 -2.85 35.14
C LYS A 309 6.99 -2.13 34.43
N ILE A 310 5.76 -2.63 34.50
CA ILE A 310 4.57 -1.98 33.92
C ILE A 310 3.73 -1.22 34.96
N ASP A 311 3.90 -1.54 36.24
CA ASP A 311 3.27 -0.84 37.37
C ASP A 311 4.07 0.40 37.83
N ALA A 312 5.36 0.48 37.46
CA ALA A 312 6.25 1.62 37.68
C ALA A 312 6.03 2.75 36.67
#